data_AF-A0A821Y3G3-F1
#
_entry.id   AF-A0A821Y3G3-F1
#
_cell.length_a   1.000
_cell.length_b   1.000
_cell.length_c   1.000
_cell.angle_alpha   90.00
_cell.angle_beta   90.00
_cell.angle_gamma   90.00
#
_symmetry.space_group_name_H-M   'P 1'
#
loop_
_entity.id
_entity.type
_entity.pdbx_description
1 polymer ?
#
loop_
_entity_poly.entity_id
_entity_poly.type
_entity_poly.pdbx_seq_one_letter_code
_entity_poly.pdbx_strand_id
1 'polypeptide(L)'
;MIVSGQLGKEIVPSVHNLQQVMSIYVYCMNKEINEQWVTRFVKVKAVVVQLDELISRITTDHNIQQTMKGPLSTNSITVHTDP
;
A
#
# COMPACT_ATOMS: atom_id res chain seq x y z
N MET A 1 -2.05 0.17 -0.24
CA MET A 1 -3.21 -0.41 -0.97
C MET A 1 -2.96 -1.91 -1.17
N ILE A 2 -3.97 -2.75 -0.95
CA ILE A 2 -3.92 -4.20 -1.22
C ILE A 2 -4.85 -4.48 -2.40
N VAL A 3 -4.39 -5.23 -3.39
CA VAL A 3 -5.18 -5.62 -4.56
C VAL A 3 -5.05 -7.11 -4.83
N SER A 4 -6.05 -7.70 -5.50
CA SER A 4 -6.03 -9.09 -5.90
C SER A 4 -5.77 -9.24 -7.40
N GLY A 5 -5.05 -10.29 -7.79
CA GLY A 5 -4.63 -10.67 -9.15
C GLY A 5 -5.13 -9.80 -10.32
N GLN A 6 -6.18 -10.27 -11.02
CA GLN A 6 -6.69 -9.64 -12.26
C GLN A 6 -7.18 -8.20 -12.05
N LEU A 7 -7.92 -7.94 -10.96
CA LEU A 7 -8.39 -6.58 -10.65
C LEU A 7 -7.20 -5.63 -10.42
N GLY A 8 -6.14 -6.13 -9.79
CA GLY A 8 -4.88 -5.40 -9.62
C GLY A 8 -4.26 -4.99 -10.95
N LYS A 9 -4.30 -5.87 -11.96
CA LYS A 9 -3.77 -5.58 -13.31
C LYS A 9 -4.52 -4.42 -13.99
N GLU A 10 -5.81 -4.25 -13.69
CA GLU A 10 -6.66 -3.19 -14.24
C GLU A 10 -6.52 -1.87 -13.46
N ILE A 11 -6.45 -1.94 -12.13
CA ILE A 11 -6.45 -0.75 -11.26
C ILE A 11 -5.04 -0.17 -11.08
N VAL A 12 -4.00 -1.00 -10.92
CA VAL A 12 -2.64 -0.50 -10.64
C VAL A 12 -2.13 0.49 -11.70
N PRO A 13 -2.36 0.30 -13.01
CA PRO A 13 -2.01 1.29 -14.03
C PRO A 13 -2.65 2.66 -13.83
N SER A 14 -3.86 2.76 -13.28
CA SER A 14 -4.53 4.05 -13.09
C SER A 14 -4.14 4.75 -11.79
N VAL A 15 -3.75 3.99 -10.75
CA VAL A 15 -3.48 4.54 -9.42
C VAL A 15 -2.00 4.63 -9.04
N HIS A 16 -1.07 4.01 -9.78
CA HIS A 16 0.34 4.01 -9.40
C HIS A 16 0.98 5.41 -9.37
N ASN A 17 0.44 6.37 -10.13
CA ASN A 17 0.93 7.76 -10.14
C ASN A 17 0.35 8.63 -9.01
N LEU A 18 -0.69 8.17 -8.32
CA LEU A 18 -1.33 8.96 -7.26
C LEU A 18 -0.40 9.11 -6.06
N GLN A 19 -0.20 10.35 -5.61
CA GLN A 19 0.68 10.67 -4.47
C GLN A 19 0.16 10.07 -3.16
N GLN A 20 -1.16 9.89 -3.02
CA GLN A 20 -1.77 9.29 -1.84
C GLN A 20 -1.45 7.78 -1.74
N VAL A 21 -1.10 7.13 -2.85
CA VAL A 21 -0.73 5.72 -2.87
C VAL A 21 0.78 5.62 -2.75
N MET A 22 1.25 5.16 -1.57
CA MET A 22 2.68 5.00 -1.29
C MET A 22 3.20 3.60 -1.58
N SER A 23 2.44 2.58 -1.16
CA SER A 23 2.78 1.16 -1.36
C SER A 23 1.55 0.39 -1.86
N ILE A 24 1.80 -0.52 -2.80
CA ILE A 24 0.82 -1.45 -3.37
C ILE A 24 1.30 -2.88 -3.09
N TYR A 25 0.39 -3.72 -2.60
CA TYR A 25 0.64 -5.14 -2.37
C TYR A 25 -0.35 -5.95 -3.19
N VAL A 26 0.15 -6.92 -3.95
CA VAL A 26 -0.70 -7.84 -4.74
C VAL A 26 -0.82 -9.14 -3.96
N TYR A 27 -2.03 -9.45 -3.48
CA TYR A 27 -2.35 -10.70 -2.80
C TYR A 27 -3.13 -11.60 -3.74
N CYS A 28 -2.54 -12.73 -4.15
CA CYS A 28 -3.15 -13.60 -5.16
C CYS A 28 -2.69 -15.05 -5.03
N MET A 29 -3.54 -15.99 -5.48
CA MET A 29 -3.20 -17.43 -5.47
C MET A 29 -2.21 -17.83 -6.58
N ASN A 30 -2.12 -17.05 -7.66
CA ASN A 30 -1.22 -17.33 -8.78
C ASN A 30 -0.17 -16.21 -8.91
N LYS A 31 1.01 -16.45 -8.31
CA LYS A 31 2.11 -15.48 -8.24
C LYS A 31 2.75 -15.23 -9.61
N GLU A 32 2.99 -16.29 -10.37
CA GLU A 32 3.76 -16.26 -11.61
C GLU A 32 3.15 -15.35 -12.68
N ILE A 33 1.82 -15.41 -12.85
CA ILE A 33 1.09 -14.54 -13.79
C ILE A 33 1.21 -13.06 -13.37
N ASN A 34 1.29 -12.80 -12.06
CA ASN A 34 1.25 -11.45 -11.54
C ASN A 34 2.63 -10.79 -11.44
N GLU A 35 3.69 -11.56 -11.21
CA GLU A 35 5.07 -11.03 -11.12
C GLU A 35 5.51 -10.32 -12.40
N GLN A 36 5.09 -10.80 -13.58
CA GLN A 36 5.53 -10.25 -14.85
C GLN A 36 5.07 -8.80 -15.05
N TRP A 37 3.80 -8.49 -14.76
CA TRP A 37 3.26 -7.16 -15.02
C TRP A 37 3.61 -6.16 -13.93
N VAL A 38 3.76 -6.60 -12.67
CA VAL A 38 4.05 -5.70 -11.55
C VAL A 38 5.45 -5.08 -11.61
N THR A 39 6.39 -5.72 -12.31
CA THR A 39 7.77 -5.24 -12.48
C THR A 39 7.85 -3.81 -13.04
N ARG A 40 6.79 -3.37 -13.74
CA ARG A 40 6.67 -2.04 -14.33
C ARG A 40 6.25 -0.96 -13.34
N PHE A 41 5.86 -1.32 -12.11
CA PHE A 41 5.27 -0.42 -11.13
C PHE A 41 6.11 -0.35 -9.86
N VAL A 42 6.91 0.71 -9.72
CA VAL A 42 7.84 0.93 -8.59
C VAL A 42 7.15 0.90 -7.21
N LYS A 43 5.87 1.28 -7.16
CA LYS A 43 5.08 1.28 -5.91
C LYS A 43 4.56 -0.10 -5.52
N VAL A 44 4.65 -1.09 -6.39
CA VAL A 44 4.33 -2.48 -6.02
C VAL A 44 5.50 -3.03 -5.20
N LYS A 45 5.26 -3.24 -3.91
CA LYS A 45 6.28 -3.71 -2.96
C LYS A 45 6.35 -5.23 -2.87
N ALA A 46 5.27 -5.91 -3.21
CA ALA A 46 5.19 -7.36 -3.09
C ALA A 46 4.07 -7.97 -3.94
N VAL A 47 4.32 -9.20 -4.40
CA VAL A 47 3.29 -10.16 -4.83
C VAL A 47 3.38 -11.35 -3.89
N VAL A 48 2.30 -11.59 -3.13
CA VAL A 48 2.27 -12.58 -2.06
C VAL A 48 1.07 -13.51 -2.20
N VAL A 49 1.27 -14.77 -1.82
CA VAL A 49 0.23 -15.81 -1.85
C VAL A 49 -0.27 -16.10 -0.45
N GLN A 50 0.60 -15.94 0.56
CA GLN A 50 0.30 -16.25 1.95
C GLN A 50 -0.16 -15.00 2.70
N LEU A 51 -1.25 -15.13 3.47
CA LEU A 51 -1.80 -14.04 4.27
C LEU A 51 -0.81 -13.56 5.33
N ASP A 52 -0.11 -14.49 5.99
CA ASP A 52 0.88 -14.14 7.03
C ASP A 52 2.04 -13.32 6.46
N GLU A 53 2.49 -13.65 5.24
CA GLU A 53 3.50 -12.87 4.54
C GLU A 53 2.99 -11.46 4.21
N LEU A 54 1.73 -11.34 3.77
CA LEU A 54 1.11 -10.04 3.50
C LEU A 54 1.06 -9.17 4.77
N ILE A 55 0.60 -9.74 5.89
CA ILE A 55 0.50 -9.04 7.17
C ILE A 55 1.88 -8.61 7.65
N SER A 56 2.86 -9.51 7.57
CA SER A 56 4.25 -9.23 7.96
C SER A 56 4.80 -8.04 7.17
N ARG A 57 4.69 -8.06 5.83
CA ARG A 57 5.20 -6.99 4.97
C ARG A 57 4.53 -5.64 5.25
N ILE A 58 3.20 -5.62 5.36
CA ILE A 58 2.46 -4.39 5.64
C ILE A 58 2.87 -3.80 7.00
N THR A 59 3.00 -4.65 8.02
CA THR A 59 3.38 -4.24 9.37
C THR A 59 4.78 -3.65 9.39
N THR A 60 5.74 -4.31 8.73
CA THR A 60 7.12 -3.81 8.60
C THR A 60 7.15 -2.45 7.92
N ASP A 61 6.50 -2.31 6.76
CA ASP A 61 6.45 -1.04 6.03
C ASP A 61 5.78 0.08 6.83
N HIS A 62 4.71 -0.25 7.58
CA HIS A 62 4.03 0.71 8.45
C HIS A 62 4.94 1.23 9.57
N ASN A 63 5.64 0.33 10.25
CA ASN A 63 6.55 0.69 11.34
C ASN A 63 7.72 1.55 10.84
N ILE A 64 8.27 1.23 9.66
CA ILE A 64 9.33 2.05 9.03
C ILE A 64 8.81 3.46 8.75
N GLN A 65 7.61 3.60 8.19
CA GLN A 65 7.01 4.91 7.91
C GLN A 65 6.72 5.72 9.17
N GLN A 66 6.29 5.08 10.26
CA GLN A 66 6.09 5.76 11.55
C GLN A 66 7.42 6.26 12.14
N THR A 67 8.48 5.48 11.98
CA THR A 67 9.81 5.86 12.47
C THR A 67 10.42 7.00 11.66
N MET A 68 10.15 7.07 10.35
CA MET A 68 10.63 8.14 9.46
C MET A 68 9.82 9.44 9.56
N LYS A 69 8.55 9.41 10.00
CA LYS A 69 7.70 10.59 10.11
C LYS A 69 7.93 11.42 11.38
N GLY A 70 8.76 10.95 12.32
CA GLY A 70 8.91 11.56 13.65
C GLY A 70 7.58 11.56 14.44
N PRO A 71 7.56 11.96 15.71
CA PRO A 71 6.31 12.16 16.43
C PRO A 71 5.55 13.29 15.73
N LEU A 72 4.58 12.94 14.89
CA LEU A 72 3.68 13.93 14.30
C LEU A 72 2.95 14.63 15.45
N SER A 73 3.27 15.90 15.64
CA SER A 73 2.43 16.84 16.37
C SER A 73 1.06 16.86 15.70
N THR A 74 0.12 16.10 16.24
CA THR A 74 -1.29 16.22 15.90
C THR A 74 -1.74 17.60 16.32
N ASN A 75 -1.73 18.55 15.38
CA ASN A 75 -2.42 19.82 15.58
C ASN A 75 -3.90 19.49 15.75
N SER A 76 -4.37 19.67 16.98
CA SER A 76 -5.78 19.65 17.36
C SER A 76 -6.54 20.60 16.45
N ILE A 77 -7.44 20.07 15.63
CA ILE A 77 -8.49 20.87 15.01
C ILE A 77 -9.40 21.30 16.16
N THR A 78 -9.21 22.52 16.67
CA THR A 78 -10.18 23.15 17.55
C THR A 78 -11.42 23.42 16.71
N VAL A 79 -12.45 22.60 16.87
CA VAL A 79 -13.78 22.90 16.35
C VAL A 79 -14.27 24.13 17.13
N HIS A 80 -14.21 25.30 16.51
CA HIS A 80 -14.94 26.47 16.99
C HIS A 80 -16.44 26.14 16.86
N THR A 81 -17.07 25.81 17.98
CA THR A 81 -18.52 26.00 18.15
C THR A 81 -18.73 27.45 18.54
N ASP A 82 -19.23 28.25 17.59
CA ASP A 82 -19.76 29.58 17.86
C ASP A 82 -21.30 29.50 18.03
N PRO A 83 -21.89 30.50 18.72
CA PRO A 83 -22.97 30.33 19.70
C PRO A 83 -24.40 30.26 19.15
#